data_AF-A0A7N2MVC3-F1
#
_entry.id   AF-A0A7N2MVC3-F1
#
_cell.length_a   1.000
_cell.length_b   1.000
_cell.length_c   1.000
_cell.angle_alpha   90.00
_cell.angle_beta   90.00
_cell.angle_gamma   90.00
#
_symmetry.space_group_name_H-M   'P 1'
#
loop_
_entity.id
_entity.type
_entity.pdbx_description
1 polymer ?
#
loop_
_entity_poly.entity_id
_entity_poly.type
_entity_poly.pdbx_seq_one_letter_code
_entity_poly.pdbx_strand_id
1 'polypeptide(L)'
;MVATGVGANNGVLIKGGDALERAQNIKYMIFDKTGTLTQGKATVTTAKVFTGMDRGEFLRLVASAEASSEHPLAKAIMEYARHFHFFDEPSATKDSPKHNKKTNSRWLFDVLEFSALPGKGVQCFIDEKLLLVGNRKLMTESGITIPIHVEDFKVELEESAKTGILVAYDYSLIGVLGVADPRKREAAVVVEGLKKMNVMPIMVTGDNWKTARAVAREVCI
;
A
#
# COMPACT_ATOMS: atom_id res chain seq x y z
N MET A 1 26.41 4.91 -32.10
CA MET A 1 25.83 5.99 -31.29
C MET A 1 24.48 6.53 -31.82
N VAL A 2 24.03 6.15 -33.02
CA VAL A 2 22.71 6.55 -33.56
C VAL A 2 21.55 5.85 -32.83
N ALA A 3 21.67 4.55 -32.54
CA ALA A 3 20.61 3.77 -31.91
C ALA A 3 20.20 4.29 -30.52
N THR A 4 21.16 4.77 -29.72
CA THR A 4 20.89 5.40 -28.42
C THR A 4 20.13 6.73 -28.55
N GLY A 5 20.41 7.51 -29.61
CA GLY A 5 19.69 8.75 -29.91
C GLY A 5 18.25 8.51 -30.38
N VAL A 6 18.03 7.46 -31.20
CA VAL A 6 16.67 7.04 -31.58
C VAL A 6 15.88 6.57 -30.35
N GLY A 7 16.50 5.81 -29.45
CA GLY A 7 15.89 5.41 -28.19
C GLY A 7 15.44 6.62 -27.35
N ALA A 8 16.31 7.63 -27.18
CA ALA A 8 16.00 8.82 -26.41
C ALA A 8 14.81 9.61 -26.98
N ASN A 9 14.72 9.74 -28.32
CA ASN A 9 13.57 10.37 -28.98
C ASN A 9 12.24 9.62 -28.77
N ASN A 10 12.31 8.34 -28.41
CA ASN A 10 11.15 7.51 -28.05
C ASN A 10 10.99 7.34 -26.53
N GLY A 11 11.71 8.13 -25.71
CA GLY A 11 11.64 8.06 -24.26
C GLY A 11 12.38 6.88 -23.62
N VAL A 12 13.25 6.19 -24.37
CA VAL A 12 14.06 5.06 -23.88
C VAL A 12 15.51 5.48 -23.73
N LEU A 13 15.95 5.66 -22.48
CA LEU A 13 17.33 6.03 -22.16
C LEU A 13 18.20 4.78 -22.02
N ILE A 14 19.10 4.56 -22.98
CA ILE A 14 20.02 3.42 -23.00
C ILE A 14 21.42 3.90 -22.61
N LYS A 15 21.98 3.36 -21.52
CA LYS A 15 23.34 3.68 -21.07
C LYS A 15 24.35 2.73 -21.72
N GLY A 16 25.03 3.21 -22.76
CA GLY A 16 26.09 2.48 -23.47
C GLY A 16 25.59 1.56 -24.60
N GLY A 17 26.49 1.15 -25.49
CA GLY A 17 26.17 0.27 -26.62
C GLY A 17 25.90 -1.18 -26.19
N ASP A 18 26.70 -1.69 -25.24
CA ASP A 18 26.62 -3.07 -24.75
C ASP A 18 25.23 -3.44 -24.21
N ALA A 19 24.53 -2.49 -23.60
CA ALA A 19 23.17 -2.71 -23.08
C ALA A 19 22.18 -3.03 -24.20
N LEU A 20 22.32 -2.38 -25.36
CA LEU A 20 21.47 -2.61 -26.52
C LEU A 20 21.75 -3.97 -27.16
N GLU A 21 23.02 -4.35 -27.27
CA GLU A 21 23.43 -5.65 -27.82
C GLU A 21 22.96 -6.81 -26.93
N ARG A 22 23.07 -6.66 -25.61
CA ARG A 22 22.57 -7.66 -24.65
C ARG A 22 21.05 -7.78 -24.67
N ALA A 23 20.34 -6.67 -24.86
CA ALA A 23 18.87 -6.64 -24.86
C ALA A 23 18.25 -7.58 -25.92
N GLN A 24 18.91 -7.73 -27.07
CA GLN A 24 18.47 -8.63 -28.14
C GLN A 24 18.38 -10.11 -27.69
N ASN A 25 19.26 -10.53 -26.77
CA ASN A 25 19.40 -11.92 -26.36
C ASN A 25 18.58 -12.28 -25.11
N ILE A 26 17.80 -11.33 -24.57
CA ILE A 26 17.00 -11.57 -23.37
C ILE A 26 15.89 -12.57 -23.66
N LYS A 27 15.78 -13.59 -22.81
CA LYS A 27 14.70 -14.61 -22.83
C LYS A 27 13.73 -14.49 -21.67
N TYR A 28 14.17 -13.91 -20.56
CA TYR A 28 13.37 -13.75 -19.35
C TYR A 28 13.43 -12.29 -18.92
N MET A 29 12.26 -11.70 -18.64
CA MET A 29 12.17 -10.36 -18.10
C MET A 29 11.54 -10.44 -16.71
N ILE A 30 12.34 -10.11 -15.69
CA ILE A 30 11.88 -10.08 -14.31
C ILE A 30 11.38 -8.66 -14.01
N PHE A 31 10.10 -8.58 -13.66
CA PHE A 31 9.44 -7.37 -13.23
C PHE A 31 9.39 -7.34 -11.71
N ASP A 32 9.86 -6.25 -11.13
CA ASP A 32 9.37 -5.85 -9.81
C ASP A 32 7.87 -5.50 -9.94
N LYS A 33 7.09 -5.70 -8.87
CA LYS A 33 5.66 -5.36 -8.91
C LYS A 33 5.47 -3.86 -8.71
N THR A 34 5.94 -3.34 -7.58
CA THR A 34 5.60 -2.00 -7.08
C THR A 34 6.29 -0.92 -7.93
N GLY A 35 5.53 0.01 -8.51
CA GLY A 35 6.06 1.11 -9.32
C GLY A 35 6.49 0.71 -10.75
N THR A 36 6.65 -0.59 -11.02
CA THR A 36 6.94 -1.09 -12.37
C THR A 36 5.65 -1.55 -13.07
N LEU A 37 5.01 -2.61 -12.59
CA LEU A 37 3.71 -3.09 -13.10
C LEU A 37 2.54 -2.28 -12.52
N THR A 38 2.73 -1.70 -11.35
CA THR A 38 1.79 -0.81 -10.68
C THR A 38 2.26 0.65 -10.75
N GLN A 39 1.39 1.58 -10.36
CA GLN A 39 1.68 3.01 -10.39
C GLN A 39 2.68 3.42 -9.29
N GLY A 40 2.96 2.56 -8.31
CA GLY A 40 3.82 2.88 -7.17
C GLY A 40 3.17 3.86 -6.21
N LYS A 41 1.84 3.96 -6.25
CA LYS A 41 1.02 4.87 -5.45
C LYS A 41 -0.01 4.05 -4.70
N ALA A 42 0.45 3.45 -3.60
CA ALA A 42 -0.44 2.74 -2.68
C ALA A 42 -1.58 3.66 -2.26
N THR A 43 -2.81 3.14 -2.26
CA THR A 43 -4.01 3.87 -1.85
C THR A 43 -4.87 2.96 -1.00
N VAL A 44 -5.41 3.48 0.11
CA VAL A 44 -6.39 2.75 0.90
C VAL A 44 -7.69 2.69 0.11
N THR A 45 -8.14 1.48 -0.19
CA THR A 45 -9.38 1.23 -0.95
C THR A 45 -10.53 0.88 -0.03
N THR A 46 -10.24 0.28 1.12
CA THR A 46 -11.26 -0.26 2.04
C THR A 46 -10.80 -0.04 3.47
N ALA A 47 -11.70 0.42 4.33
CA ALA A 47 -11.48 0.48 5.77
C ALA A 47 -12.71 -0.08 6.45
N LYS A 48 -12.56 -1.20 7.16
CA LYS A 48 -13.65 -1.87 7.87
C LYS A 48 -13.30 -1.97 9.35
N VAL A 49 -14.17 -1.42 10.18
CA VAL A 49 -14.11 -1.53 11.64
C VAL A 49 -15.04 -2.67 12.05
N PHE A 50 -14.57 -3.56 12.90
CA PHE A 50 -15.34 -4.71 13.41
C PHE A 50 -15.84 -4.51 14.83
N THR A 51 -15.31 -3.50 15.53
CA THR A 51 -15.79 -3.06 16.83
C THR A 51 -16.83 -1.94 16.67
N GLY A 52 -17.48 -1.54 17.77
CA GLY A 52 -18.35 -0.37 17.80
C GLY A 52 -17.62 0.98 17.77
N MET A 53 -16.31 0.98 17.47
CA MET A 53 -15.50 2.19 17.39
C MET A 53 -15.90 3.03 16.17
N ASP A 54 -15.88 4.34 16.33
CA ASP A 54 -16.13 5.24 15.21
C ASP A 54 -15.04 5.11 14.13
N ARG A 55 -15.44 5.20 12.86
CA ARG A 55 -14.52 5.05 11.74
C ARG A 55 -13.48 6.18 11.69
N GLY A 56 -13.86 7.40 12.06
CA GLY A 56 -12.94 8.53 12.15
C GLY A 56 -11.90 8.32 13.25
N GLU A 57 -12.33 7.88 14.43
CA GLU A 57 -11.43 7.53 15.53
C GLU A 57 -10.45 6.40 15.16
N PHE A 58 -10.96 5.33 14.53
CA PHE A 58 -10.14 4.25 13.99
C PHE A 58 -9.06 4.77 13.02
N LEU A 59 -9.45 5.59 12.04
CA LEU A 59 -8.51 6.15 11.06
C LEU A 59 -7.50 7.09 11.71
N ARG A 60 -7.92 7.85 12.72
CA ARG A 60 -7.05 8.71 13.52
C ARG A 60 -5.98 7.91 14.25
N LEU A 61 -6.36 6.79 14.89
CA LEU A 61 -5.44 5.89 15.59
C LEU A 61 -4.38 5.33 14.64
N VAL A 62 -4.81 4.75 13.52
CA VAL A 62 -3.88 4.15 12.55
C VAL A 62 -2.98 5.22 11.92
N ALA A 63 -3.54 6.39 11.55
CA ALA A 63 -2.76 7.49 11.03
C ALA A 63 -1.71 7.97 12.03
N SER A 64 -2.03 8.01 13.32
CA SER A 64 -1.08 8.40 14.36
C SER A 64 0.09 7.42 14.42
N ALA A 65 -0.18 6.11 14.45
CA ALA A 65 0.88 5.08 14.42
C ALA A 65 1.76 5.16 13.17
N GLU A 66 1.15 5.39 12.00
CA GLU A 66 1.85 5.42 10.71
C GLU A 66 2.55 6.76 10.45
N ALA A 67 2.25 7.82 11.21
CA ALA A 67 2.91 9.12 11.04
C ALA A 67 4.43 9.07 11.27
N SER A 68 4.89 8.12 12.09
CA SER A 68 6.32 7.87 12.36
C SER A 68 6.97 6.90 11.36
N SER A 69 6.21 6.34 10.42
CA SER A 69 6.68 5.34 9.45
C SER A 69 6.98 6.00 8.09
N GLU A 70 8.14 5.68 7.51
CA GLU A 70 8.52 6.14 6.16
C GLU A 70 7.99 5.22 5.04
N HIS A 71 7.23 4.18 5.39
CA HIS A 71 6.78 3.20 4.41
C HIS A 71 5.77 3.83 3.42
N PRO A 72 5.79 3.49 2.11
CA PRO A 72 4.79 3.97 1.16
C PRO A 72 3.33 3.71 1.56
N LEU A 73 3.09 2.63 2.32
CA LEU A 73 1.77 2.30 2.89
C LEU A 73 1.34 3.30 3.97
N ALA A 74 2.29 3.75 4.82
CA ALA A 74 2.05 4.74 5.86
C ALA A 74 1.53 6.04 5.24
N LYS A 75 2.19 6.48 4.15
CA LYS A 75 1.77 7.66 3.39
C LYS A 75 0.35 7.51 2.83
N ALA A 76 0.01 6.34 2.30
CA ALA A 76 -1.33 6.06 1.78
C ALA A 76 -2.42 6.13 2.86
N ILE A 77 -2.13 5.58 4.04
CA ILE A 77 -3.04 5.60 5.20
C ILE A 77 -3.21 7.03 5.71
N MET A 78 -2.12 7.78 5.84
CA MET A 78 -2.14 9.19 6.24
C MET A 78 -2.97 10.06 5.29
N GLU A 79 -2.78 9.88 3.99
CA GLU A 79 -3.54 10.61 2.97
C GLU A 79 -5.03 10.25 3.03
N TYR A 80 -5.36 8.97 3.18
CA TYR A 80 -6.73 8.50 3.33
C TYR A 80 -7.42 9.03 4.60
N ALA A 81 -6.77 8.92 5.75
CA ALA A 81 -7.30 9.40 7.03
C ALA A 81 -7.48 10.92 7.02
N ARG A 82 -6.53 11.66 6.43
CA ARG A 82 -6.66 13.11 6.24
C ARG A 82 -7.86 13.44 5.36
N HIS A 83 -8.04 12.75 4.23
CA HIS A 83 -9.21 12.96 3.39
C HIS A 83 -10.52 12.66 4.14
N PHE A 84 -10.57 11.61 4.95
CA PHE A 84 -11.75 11.30 5.75
C PHE A 84 -12.04 12.41 6.78
N HIS A 85 -11.06 12.80 7.59
CA HIS A 85 -11.22 13.80 8.64
C HIS A 85 -11.66 15.19 8.15
N PHE A 86 -11.17 15.63 6.99
CA PHE A 86 -11.46 16.99 6.49
C PHE A 86 -12.71 17.08 5.60
N PHE A 87 -13.26 15.95 5.15
CA PHE A 87 -14.44 15.94 4.26
C PHE A 87 -15.71 15.38 4.93
N ASP A 88 -15.61 14.58 6.00
CA ASP A 88 -16.78 14.09 6.75
C ASP A 88 -17.22 15.00 7.91
N GLU A 89 -16.58 16.16 8.14
CA GLU A 89 -17.25 17.22 8.93
C GLU A 89 -18.37 17.83 8.06
N PRO A 90 -19.66 17.55 8.37
CA PRO A 90 -20.74 18.17 7.65
C PRO A 90 -20.74 19.64 8.03
N SER A 91 -20.64 20.48 7.00
CA SER A 91 -21.03 21.88 6.95
C SER A 91 -21.98 22.32 8.08
N ALA A 92 -21.42 22.66 9.24
CA ALA A 92 -22.10 23.42 10.27
C ALA A 92 -21.55 24.84 10.18
N THR A 93 -22.40 25.71 9.62
CA THR A 93 -22.31 27.17 9.59
C THR A 93 -21.12 27.78 8.83
N LYS A 94 -21.47 28.31 7.65
CA LYS A 94 -20.76 29.42 7.01
C LYS A 94 -20.58 30.54 8.03
N ASP A 95 -19.35 30.80 8.43
CA ASP A 95 -18.79 32.15 8.49
C ASP A 95 -17.26 32.05 8.41
N SER A 96 -16.72 32.71 7.38
CA SER A 96 -15.29 32.82 7.05
C SER A 96 -14.52 33.57 8.16
N PRO A 97 -13.18 33.43 8.35
CA PRO A 97 -12.22 33.72 7.28
C PRO A 97 -10.92 32.89 7.20
N LYS A 98 -10.33 32.96 6.00
CA LYS A 98 -8.95 32.66 5.62
C LYS A 98 -7.96 32.95 6.76
N HIS A 99 -7.28 31.92 7.28
CA HIS A 99 -5.95 32.10 7.90
C HIS A 99 -5.10 30.82 7.88
N ASN A 100 -3.90 31.01 7.33
CA ASN A 100 -2.62 30.38 7.70
C ASN A 100 -2.46 28.86 7.60
N LYS A 101 -1.66 28.47 6.59
CA LYS A 101 -0.69 27.36 6.60
C LYS A 101 0.06 27.29 7.95
N LYS A 102 -0.50 26.63 8.97
CA LYS A 102 0.21 26.16 10.19
C LYS A 102 -0.73 25.33 11.09
N THR A 103 -1.36 24.29 10.58
CA THR A 103 -2.15 23.36 11.39
C THR A 103 -1.99 21.96 10.82
N ASN A 104 -1.10 21.15 11.37
CA ASN A 104 -1.08 19.72 11.03
C ASN A 104 -0.66 18.78 12.16
N SER A 105 -0.61 19.23 13.42
CA SER A 105 -0.14 18.38 14.53
C SER A 105 -1.17 18.16 15.65
N ARG A 106 -2.40 18.70 15.56
CA ARG A 106 -3.37 18.61 16.68
C ARG A 106 -4.48 17.57 16.49
N TRP A 107 -4.53 16.91 15.34
CA TRP A 107 -5.50 15.85 15.05
C TRP A 107 -4.92 14.45 15.15
N LEU A 108 -3.61 14.28 15.34
CA LEU A 108 -3.02 12.97 15.64
C LEU A 108 -2.94 12.78 17.15
N PHE A 109 -2.83 11.55 17.60
CA PHE A 109 -2.49 11.22 18.98
C PHE A 109 -0.97 11.25 19.18
N ASP A 110 -0.53 11.49 20.41
CA ASP A 110 0.87 11.37 20.76
C ASP A 110 1.24 9.89 20.82
N VAL A 111 2.27 9.52 20.05
CA VAL A 111 2.74 8.14 19.92
C VAL A 111 3.99 7.94 20.75
N LEU A 112 3.99 6.89 21.57
CA LEU A 112 5.13 6.46 22.38
C LEU A 112 5.67 5.12 21.90
N GLU A 113 6.98 4.91 22.08
CA GLU A 113 7.70 3.65 21.78
C GLU A 113 7.38 3.04 20.41
N PHE A 114 7.43 3.85 19.35
CA PHE A 114 7.25 3.35 17.98
C PHE A 114 8.36 2.35 17.60
N SER A 115 7.94 1.21 17.05
CA SER A 115 8.85 0.20 16.49
C SER A 115 8.32 -0.35 15.17
N ALA A 116 9.14 -0.24 14.12
CA ALA A 116 8.86 -0.82 12.82
C ALA A 116 9.49 -2.21 12.71
N LEU A 117 8.66 -3.22 12.41
CA LEU A 117 9.05 -4.62 12.31
C LEU A 117 9.05 -5.03 10.82
N PRO A 118 10.23 -5.19 10.18
CA PRO A 118 10.33 -5.51 8.77
C PRO A 118 9.57 -6.78 8.39
N GLY A 119 8.71 -6.68 7.38
CA GLY A 119 7.88 -7.80 6.90
C GLY A 119 6.74 -8.20 7.84
N LYS A 120 6.48 -7.44 8.92
CA LYS A 120 5.39 -7.68 9.88
C LYS A 120 4.43 -6.50 9.96
N GLY A 121 4.95 -5.30 10.20
CA GLY A 121 4.14 -4.09 10.38
C GLY A 121 4.80 -3.11 11.35
N VAL A 122 3.99 -2.32 12.04
CA VAL A 122 4.41 -1.36 13.07
C VAL A 122 3.67 -1.62 14.38
N GLN A 123 4.33 -1.28 15.49
CA GLN A 123 3.75 -1.30 16.83
C GLN A 123 4.09 0.01 17.54
N CYS A 124 3.17 0.49 18.37
CA CYS A 124 3.39 1.68 19.19
C CYS A 124 2.38 1.73 20.34
N PHE A 125 2.57 2.69 21.26
CA PHE A 125 1.64 2.98 22.33
C PHE A 125 0.95 4.32 22.10
N ILE A 126 -0.38 4.33 22.26
CA ILE A 126 -1.22 5.53 22.22
C ILE A 126 -2.13 5.49 23.44
N ASP A 127 -2.11 6.55 24.25
CA ASP A 127 -2.86 6.64 25.52
C ASP A 127 -2.60 5.41 26.42
N GLU A 128 -1.32 5.04 26.58
CA GLU A 128 -0.85 3.86 27.34
C GLU A 128 -1.32 2.49 26.83
N LYS A 129 -2.06 2.46 25.71
CA LYS A 129 -2.57 1.24 25.09
C LYS A 129 -1.74 0.84 23.88
N LEU A 130 -1.49 -0.47 23.76
CA LEU A 130 -0.72 -1.04 22.67
C LEU A 130 -1.56 -1.03 21.38
N LEU A 131 -1.02 -0.40 20.32
CA LEU A 131 -1.56 -0.39 18.97
C LEU A 131 -0.64 -1.17 18.05
N LEU A 132 -1.22 -2.09 17.28
CA LEU A 132 -0.53 -2.96 16.34
C LEU A 132 -1.16 -2.80 14.96
N VAL A 133 -0.35 -2.51 13.95
CA VAL A 133 -0.78 -2.35 12.56
C VAL A 133 0.10 -3.22 11.69
N GLY A 134 -0.46 -4.29 11.09
CA GLY A 134 0.38 -5.21 10.33
C GLY A 134 -0.32 -6.44 9.80
N ASN A 135 0.46 -7.48 9.53
CA ASN A 135 -0.02 -8.74 8.97
C ASN A 135 -0.39 -9.77 10.06
N ARG A 136 -0.85 -10.95 9.61
CA ARG A 136 -1.22 -12.06 10.50
C ARG A 136 -0.10 -12.47 11.45
N LYS A 137 1.16 -12.47 10.99
CA LYS A 137 2.30 -12.90 11.82
C LYS A 137 2.47 -12.01 13.04
N LEU A 138 2.37 -10.69 12.85
CA LEU A 138 2.42 -9.72 13.94
C LEU A 138 1.32 -9.99 14.97
N MET A 139 0.09 -10.17 14.51
CA MET A 139 -1.08 -10.40 15.38
C MET A 139 -0.94 -11.68 16.20
N THR A 140 -0.51 -12.78 15.58
CA THR A 140 -0.34 -14.07 16.27
C THR A 140 0.81 -14.04 17.27
N GLU A 141 1.93 -13.39 16.95
CA GLU A 141 3.07 -13.24 17.87
C GLU A 141 2.73 -12.35 19.08
N SER A 142 1.88 -11.35 18.89
CA SER A 142 1.38 -10.50 19.98
C SER A 142 0.21 -11.12 20.75
N GLY A 143 -0.17 -12.37 20.47
CA GLY A 143 -1.23 -13.09 21.19
C GLY A 143 -2.66 -12.64 20.87
N ILE A 144 -2.87 -11.92 19.77
CA ILE A 144 -4.20 -11.44 19.37
C ILE A 144 -4.96 -12.53 18.63
N THR A 145 -6.17 -12.81 19.10
CA THR A 145 -7.08 -13.74 18.42
C THR A 145 -7.76 -13.04 17.25
N ILE A 146 -7.63 -13.61 16.05
CA ILE A 146 -8.28 -13.11 14.84
C ILE A 146 -9.62 -13.86 14.69
N PRO A 147 -10.78 -13.18 14.80
CA PRO A 147 -12.06 -13.82 14.59
C PRO A 147 -12.22 -14.29 13.13
N ILE A 148 -12.95 -15.40 12.94
CA ILE A 148 -13.16 -16.02 11.61
C ILE A 148 -13.72 -15.01 10.59
N HIS A 149 -14.73 -14.23 10.98
CA HIS A 149 -15.34 -13.23 10.09
C HIS A 149 -14.37 -12.13 9.64
N VAL A 150 -13.34 -11.81 10.42
CA VAL A 150 -12.30 -10.85 10.02
C VAL A 150 -11.30 -11.49 9.08
N GLU A 151 -10.96 -12.76 9.33
CA GLU A 151 -10.09 -13.52 8.45
C GLU A 151 -10.73 -13.72 7.07
N ASP A 152 -12.01 -14.07 7.00
CA ASP A 152 -12.75 -14.22 5.74
C ASP A 152 -12.73 -12.92 4.93
N PHE A 153 -13.04 -11.78 5.58
CA PHE A 153 -12.99 -10.46 4.93
C PHE A 153 -11.58 -10.10 4.45
N LYS A 154 -10.54 -10.45 5.22
CA LYS A 154 -9.16 -10.26 4.79
C LYS A 154 -8.83 -11.11 3.56
N VAL A 155 -9.30 -12.36 3.50
CA VAL A 155 -9.11 -13.22 2.33
C VAL A 155 -9.80 -12.64 1.09
N GLU A 156 -11.02 -12.13 1.21
CA GLU A 156 -11.73 -11.46 0.12
C GLU A 156 -10.96 -10.25 -0.44
N LEU A 157 -10.35 -9.45 0.46
CA LEU A 157 -9.48 -8.34 0.05
C LEU A 157 -8.25 -8.82 -0.72
N GLU A 158 -7.58 -9.86 -0.22
CA GLU A 158 -6.39 -10.45 -0.84
C GLU A 158 -6.67 -11.05 -2.22
N GLU A 159 -7.82 -11.71 -2.37
CA GLU A 159 -8.29 -12.22 -3.67
C GLU A 159 -8.61 -11.10 -4.66
N SER A 160 -9.02 -9.94 -4.17
CA SER A 160 -9.25 -8.73 -4.95
C SER A 160 -7.99 -7.91 -5.23
N ALA A 161 -6.80 -8.53 -5.16
CA ALA A 161 -5.49 -7.89 -5.37
C ALA A 161 -5.19 -6.72 -4.41
N LYS A 162 -5.79 -6.71 -3.21
CA LYS A 162 -5.50 -5.75 -2.15
C LYS A 162 -4.64 -6.40 -1.07
N THR A 163 -3.80 -5.63 -0.41
CA THR A 163 -3.07 -6.03 0.78
C THR A 163 -3.94 -5.73 2.00
N GLY A 164 -4.35 -6.78 2.71
CA GLY A 164 -5.10 -6.66 3.97
C GLY A 164 -4.18 -6.41 5.15
N ILE A 165 -4.28 -5.22 5.74
CA ILE A 165 -3.58 -4.80 6.96
C ILE A 165 -4.55 -4.92 8.12
N LEU A 166 -4.18 -5.70 9.13
CA LEU A 166 -4.90 -5.88 10.37
C LEU A 166 -4.50 -4.79 11.35
N VAL A 167 -5.46 -4.32 12.13
CA VAL A 167 -5.25 -3.32 13.18
C VAL A 167 -5.84 -3.84 14.48
N ALA A 168 -5.03 -3.84 15.53
CA ALA A 168 -5.44 -4.21 16.87
C ALA A 168 -5.05 -3.14 17.88
N TYR A 169 -5.93 -2.89 18.84
CA TYR A 169 -5.75 -1.92 19.90
C TYR A 169 -6.12 -2.57 21.23
N ASP A 170 -5.26 -2.43 22.23
CA ASP A 170 -5.44 -2.99 23.57
C ASP A 170 -5.73 -4.50 23.51
N TYR A 171 -4.87 -5.25 22.81
CA TYR A 171 -4.96 -6.71 22.57
C TYR A 171 -6.23 -7.20 21.86
N SER A 172 -7.05 -6.28 21.33
CA SER A 172 -8.28 -6.59 20.62
C SER A 172 -8.19 -6.15 19.17
N LEU A 173 -8.58 -7.02 18.24
CA LEU A 173 -8.61 -6.68 16.82
C LEU A 173 -9.75 -5.70 16.54
N ILE A 174 -9.43 -4.49 16.07
CA ILE A 174 -10.42 -3.42 15.86
C ILE A 174 -10.89 -3.33 14.41
N GLY A 175 -10.01 -3.60 13.44
CA GLY A 175 -10.30 -3.29 12.04
C GLY A 175 -9.32 -3.90 11.03
N VAL A 176 -9.72 -3.79 9.76
CA VAL A 176 -8.89 -4.16 8.59
C VAL A 176 -8.88 -3.00 7.60
N LEU A 177 -7.69 -2.69 7.10
CA LEU A 177 -7.44 -1.78 5.99
C LEU A 177 -7.04 -2.57 4.75
N GLY A 178 -7.72 -2.32 3.64
CA GLY A 178 -7.36 -2.85 2.32
C GLY A 178 -6.60 -1.80 1.52
N VAL A 179 -5.30 -2.01 1.33
CA VAL A 179 -4.45 -1.12 0.53
C VAL A 179 -4.15 -1.76 -0.81
N ALA A 180 -4.33 -1.04 -1.92
CA ALA A 180 -3.93 -1.51 -3.22
C ALA A 180 -2.99 -0.51 -3.88
N ASP A 181 -2.10 -1.02 -4.73
CA ASP A 181 -1.33 -0.21 -5.66
C ASP A 181 -1.93 -0.43 -7.05
N PRO A 182 -2.64 0.57 -7.61
CA PRO A 182 -3.30 0.42 -8.89
C PRO A 182 -2.32 0.02 -9.99
N ARG A 183 -2.73 -0.92 -10.85
CA ARG A 183 -1.92 -1.32 -12.00
C ARG A 183 -1.75 -0.17 -13.01
N LYS A 184 -0.63 -0.17 -13.73
CA LYS A 184 -0.50 0.67 -14.93
C LYS A 184 -1.41 0.11 -16.03
N ARG A 185 -2.04 0.99 -16.81
CA ARG A 185 -3.00 0.57 -17.84
C ARG A 185 -2.31 -0.22 -18.95
N GLU A 186 -1.08 0.17 -19.24
CA GLU A 186 -0.20 -0.40 -20.24
C GLU A 186 0.46 -1.71 -19.81
N ALA A 187 0.46 -2.06 -18.51
CA ALA A 187 1.20 -3.22 -18.00
C ALA A 187 0.81 -4.53 -18.70
N ALA A 188 -0.49 -4.79 -18.85
CA ALA A 188 -0.98 -5.99 -19.51
C ALA A 188 -0.58 -6.05 -21.00
N VAL A 189 -0.62 -4.91 -21.69
CA VAL A 189 -0.25 -4.81 -23.11
C VAL A 189 1.26 -5.05 -23.30
N VAL A 190 2.08 -4.53 -22.39
CA VAL A 190 3.54 -4.74 -22.40
C VAL A 190 3.87 -6.21 -22.17
N VAL A 191 3.23 -6.85 -21.18
CA VAL A 191 3.41 -8.29 -20.89
C VAL A 191 3.03 -9.14 -22.10
N GLU A 192 1.90 -8.84 -22.74
CA GLU A 192 1.46 -9.55 -23.94
C GLU A 192 2.44 -9.36 -25.11
N GLY A 193 2.95 -8.13 -25.30
CA GLY A 193 3.97 -7.82 -26.31
C GLY A 193 5.24 -8.63 -26.11
N LEU A 194 5.73 -8.75 -24.88
CA LEU A 194 6.90 -9.56 -24.54
C LEU A 194 6.69 -11.05 -24.83
N LYS A 195 5.52 -11.58 -24.48
CA LYS A 195 5.15 -12.97 -24.80
C LYS A 195 5.16 -13.21 -26.32
N LYS A 196 4.65 -12.28 -27.13
CA LYS A 196 4.72 -12.34 -28.61
C LYS A 196 6.16 -12.28 -29.15
N MET A 197 7.06 -11.63 -28.42
CA MET A 197 8.49 -11.56 -28.74
C MET A 197 9.29 -12.78 -28.23
N ASN A 198 8.63 -13.82 -27.70
CA ASN A 198 9.28 -14.98 -27.05
C ASN A 198 10.17 -14.59 -25.85
N VAL A 199 9.81 -13.52 -25.13
CA VAL A 199 10.42 -13.13 -23.86
C VAL A 199 9.44 -13.49 -22.75
N MET A 200 9.86 -14.34 -21.82
CA MET A 200 9.03 -14.80 -20.70
C MET A 200 9.02 -13.76 -19.58
N PRO A 201 7.87 -13.14 -19.27
CA PRO A 201 7.75 -12.21 -18.16
C PRO A 201 7.60 -13.00 -16.84
N ILE A 202 8.26 -12.53 -15.78
CA ILE A 202 8.21 -13.10 -14.44
C ILE A 202 8.01 -11.95 -13.47
N MET A 203 7.07 -12.04 -12.53
CA MET A 203 6.88 -11.04 -11.48
C MET A 203 7.56 -11.50 -10.18
N VAL A 204 8.29 -10.59 -9.54
CA VAL A 204 8.85 -10.76 -8.20
C VAL A 204 8.27 -9.69 -7.28
N THR A 205 7.82 -10.10 -6.09
CA THR A 205 7.23 -9.19 -5.12
C THR A 205 7.41 -9.69 -3.68
N GLY A 206 7.49 -8.75 -2.74
CA GLY A 206 7.46 -9.04 -1.30
C GLY A 206 6.06 -9.15 -0.70
N ASP A 207 5.02 -8.97 -1.53
CA ASP A 207 3.63 -9.11 -1.09
C ASP A 207 3.28 -10.56 -0.72
N ASN A 208 2.12 -10.72 -0.06
CA ASN A 208 1.59 -12.05 0.19
C ASN A 208 1.28 -12.79 -1.13
N TRP A 209 1.31 -14.12 -1.07
CA TRP A 209 1.10 -14.99 -2.23
C TRP A 209 -0.26 -14.78 -2.94
N LYS A 210 -1.33 -14.52 -2.17
CA LYS A 210 -2.69 -14.38 -2.72
C LYS A 210 -2.81 -13.09 -3.53
N THR A 211 -2.37 -11.96 -2.97
CA THR A 211 -2.30 -10.66 -3.62
C THR A 211 -1.38 -10.71 -4.84
N ALA A 212 -0.19 -11.32 -4.72
CA ALA A 212 0.72 -11.51 -5.84
C ALA A 212 0.06 -12.31 -6.99
N ARG A 213 -0.62 -13.41 -6.66
CA ARG A 213 -1.34 -14.23 -7.66
C ARG A 213 -2.50 -13.47 -8.30
N ALA A 214 -3.23 -12.68 -7.52
CA ALA A 214 -4.31 -11.84 -8.04
C ALA A 214 -3.78 -10.80 -9.03
N VAL A 215 -2.72 -10.06 -8.68
CA VAL A 215 -2.07 -9.11 -9.58
C VAL A 215 -1.53 -9.81 -10.84
N ALA A 216 -0.84 -10.94 -10.70
CA ALA A 216 -0.32 -11.70 -11.84
C ALA A 216 -1.42 -12.11 -12.84
N ARG A 217 -2.59 -12.52 -12.35
CA ARG A 217 -3.75 -12.82 -13.19
C ARG A 217 -4.25 -11.58 -13.94
N GLU A 218 -4.24 -10.42 -13.30
CA GLU A 218 -4.69 -9.17 -13.93
C GLU A 218 -3.73 -8.64 -15.00
N VAL A 219 -2.42 -8.83 -14.83
CA VAL A 219 -1.41 -8.41 -15.81
C VAL A 219 -1.02 -9.54 -16.78
N CYS A 220 -1.72 -10.68 -16.72
CA CYS A 220 -1.49 -11.85 -17.56
C CYS A 220 -0.04 -12.38 -17.51
N ILE A 221 0.60 -12.38 -16.33
CA ILE A 221 1.93 -12.99 -16.13
C ILE A 221 1.76 -14.46 -15.76
#